data_AF-A0A947BHL8-F1
#
_entry.id   AF-A0A947BHL8-F1
#
_cell.length_a   1.000
_cell.length_b   1.000
_cell.length_c   1.000
_cell.angle_alpha   90.00
_cell.angle_beta   90.00
_cell.angle_gamma   90.00
#
_symmetry.space_group_name_H-M   'P 1'
#
loop_
_entity.id
_entity.type
_entity.pdbx_description
1 polymer ?
#
loop_
_entity_poly.entity_id
_entity_poly.type
_entity_poly.pdbx_seq_one_letter_code
_entity_poly.pdbx_strand_id
1 'polypeptide(L)'
;MTGVSRDGQALWLLAATFVVAVAGLVYELIAGAVSSYLLGDSVTQFSLVIGVFMTSMGLGAWASRFVEVPERGFTLSQVLLGIVGGFSAPVLFLAYGYLDGLHAILFALVIAIGALSGLEIPLITRILTEREAMKHTLSSVLTADYAGALVAALLFPLVIVPQLGLMAASLSFGLLNLLV
;
A
#
# COMPACT_ATOMS: atom_id res chain seq x y z
N MET A 1 5.39 -21.75 -21.67
CA MET A 1 6.28 -20.63 -22.06
C MET A 1 5.43 -19.62 -22.83
N THR A 2 4.69 -18.77 -22.13
CA THR A 2 3.79 -17.79 -22.76
C THR A 2 4.62 -16.58 -23.20
N GLY A 3 4.77 -16.44 -24.51
CA GLY A 3 5.44 -15.30 -25.15
C GLY A 3 4.60 -14.03 -25.02
N VAL A 4 4.59 -13.42 -23.84
CA VAL A 4 4.17 -12.03 -23.68
C VAL A 4 5.28 -11.18 -24.31
N SER A 5 4.93 -10.33 -25.28
CA SER A 5 5.87 -9.35 -25.83
C SER A 5 6.48 -8.50 -24.70
N ARG A 6 7.73 -8.05 -24.86
CA ARG A 6 8.40 -7.18 -23.87
C ARG A 6 7.52 -5.98 -23.46
N ASP A 7 6.78 -5.44 -24.41
CA ASP A 7 5.83 -4.34 -24.20
C ASP A 7 4.62 -4.74 -23.34
N GLY A 8 4.11 -5.96 -23.49
CA GLY A 8 2.97 -6.47 -22.70
C GLY A 8 3.34 -6.65 -21.23
N GLN A 9 4.56 -7.11 -20.92
CA GLN A 9 5.03 -7.24 -19.54
C GLN A 9 5.21 -5.87 -18.86
N ALA A 10 5.70 -4.88 -19.60
CA ALA A 10 5.86 -3.51 -19.10
C ALA A 10 4.51 -2.89 -18.72
N LEU A 11 3.51 -3.08 -19.59
CA LEU A 11 2.15 -2.58 -19.36
C LEU A 11 1.51 -3.24 -18.13
N TRP A 12 1.67 -4.56 -17.96
CA TRP A 12 1.19 -5.27 -16.79
C TRP A 12 1.82 -4.77 -15.49
N LEU A 13 3.13 -4.54 -15.47
CA LEU A 13 3.81 -4.00 -14.29
C LEU A 13 3.36 -2.57 -13.96
N LEU A 14 3.11 -1.72 -14.95
CA LEU A 14 2.53 -0.38 -14.71
C LEU A 14 1.11 -0.45 -14.17
N ALA A 15 0.28 -1.37 -14.70
CA ALA A 15 -1.05 -1.61 -14.17
C ALA A 15 -0.99 -2.13 -12.72
N ALA A 16 -0.05 -3.02 -12.42
CA ALA A 16 0.22 -3.48 -11.06
C ALA A 16 0.62 -2.31 -10.15
N THR A 17 1.56 -1.45 -10.56
CA THR A 17 1.92 -0.23 -9.81
C THR A 17 0.70 0.62 -9.49
N PHE A 18 -0.18 0.84 -10.48
CA PHE A 18 -1.39 1.62 -10.28
C PHE A 18 -2.33 0.99 -9.24
N VAL A 19 -2.61 -0.32 -9.36
CA VAL A 19 -3.50 -1.05 -8.44
C VAL A 19 -2.93 -1.05 -7.01
N VAL A 20 -1.63 -1.27 -6.91
CA VAL A 20 -0.90 -1.31 -5.64
C VAL A 20 -0.88 0.07 -4.98
N ALA A 21 -0.68 1.15 -5.73
CA ALA A 21 -0.76 2.51 -5.21
C ALA A 21 -2.16 2.84 -4.66
N VAL A 22 -3.22 2.37 -5.33
CA VAL A 22 -4.59 2.48 -4.82
C VAL A 22 -4.71 1.76 -3.47
N ALA A 23 -4.24 0.51 -3.38
CA ALA A 23 -4.32 -0.28 -2.15
C ALA A 23 -3.51 0.33 -1.00
N GLY A 24 -2.28 0.75 -1.27
CA GLY A 24 -1.37 1.40 -0.31
C GLY A 24 -2.01 2.63 0.32
N LEU A 25 -2.53 3.55 -0.50
CA LEU A 25 -3.21 4.74 0.01
C LEU A 25 -4.52 4.40 0.73
N VAL A 26 -5.28 3.40 0.28
CA VAL A 26 -6.49 2.96 0.98
C VAL A 26 -6.15 2.47 2.39
N TYR A 27 -5.08 1.72 2.61
CA TYR A 27 -4.70 1.31 3.97
C TYR A 27 -4.31 2.49 4.86
N GLU A 28 -3.58 3.46 4.34
CA GLU A 28 -3.24 4.69 5.06
C GLU A 28 -4.52 5.45 5.48
N LEU A 29 -5.46 5.62 4.55
CA LEU A 29 -6.74 6.27 4.80
C LEU A 29 -7.61 5.48 5.78
N ILE A 30 -7.60 4.15 5.72
CA ILE A 30 -8.27 3.28 6.71
C ILE A 30 -7.66 3.50 8.09
N ALA A 31 -6.34 3.49 8.23
CA ALA A 31 -5.67 3.70 9.50
C ALA A 31 -6.02 5.08 10.09
N GLY A 32 -6.00 6.14 9.28
CA GLY A 32 -6.38 7.50 9.68
C GLY A 32 -7.87 7.64 10.03
N ALA A 33 -8.76 6.99 9.28
CA ALA A 33 -10.18 7.00 9.55
C ALA A 33 -10.53 6.24 10.83
N VAL A 34 -10.00 5.01 10.99
CA VAL A 34 -10.19 4.20 12.19
C VAL A 34 -9.66 4.93 13.42
N SER A 35 -8.43 5.47 13.37
CA SER A 35 -7.87 6.20 14.50
C SER A 35 -8.69 7.45 14.82
N SER A 36 -9.13 8.21 13.82
CA SER A 36 -10.01 9.36 14.02
C SER A 36 -11.36 8.98 14.64
N TYR A 37 -11.93 7.82 14.28
CA TYR A 37 -13.22 7.38 14.82
C TYR A 37 -13.10 6.86 16.26
N LEU A 38 -11.99 6.21 16.61
CA LEU A 38 -11.79 5.56 17.89
C LEU A 38 -11.13 6.45 18.94
N LEU A 39 -10.20 7.33 18.51
CA LEU A 39 -9.41 8.20 19.38
C LEU A 39 -9.85 9.68 19.33
N GLY A 40 -10.69 10.04 18.35
CA GLY A 40 -11.08 11.43 18.11
C GLY A 40 -10.00 12.25 17.42
N ASP A 41 -10.17 13.58 17.42
CA ASP A 41 -9.23 14.57 16.86
C ASP A 41 -8.66 14.21 15.48
N SER A 42 -9.51 14.30 14.46
CA SER A 42 -9.20 13.90 13.09
C SER A 42 -7.93 14.54 12.54
N VAL A 43 -7.69 15.83 12.82
CA VAL A 43 -6.54 16.55 12.26
C VAL A 43 -5.25 15.95 12.80
N THR A 44 -5.18 15.73 14.12
CA THR A 44 -4.00 15.12 14.73
C THR A 44 -3.80 13.69 14.26
N GLN A 45 -4.87 12.89 14.22
CA GLN A 45 -4.76 11.47 13.85
C GLN A 45 -4.32 11.27 12.40
N PHE A 46 -4.93 11.96 11.44
CA PHE A 46 -4.48 11.90 10.05
C PHE A 46 -3.05 12.43 9.92
N SER A 47 -2.70 13.54 10.59
CA SER A 47 -1.34 14.10 10.53
C SER A 47 -0.28 13.12 11.04
N LEU A 48 -0.55 12.43 12.16
CA LEU A 48 0.36 11.42 12.71
C LEU A 48 0.45 10.18 11.83
N VAL A 49 -0.69 9.68 11.32
CA VAL A 49 -0.71 8.52 10.42
C VAL A 49 0.08 8.83 9.15
N ILE A 50 -0.20 9.95 8.47
CA ILE A 50 0.52 10.36 7.25
C ILE A 50 2.02 10.51 7.54
N GLY A 51 2.39 11.22 8.62
CA GLY A 51 3.79 11.44 8.96
C GLY A 51 4.56 10.14 9.23
N VAL A 52 3.98 9.22 10.01
CA VAL A 52 4.60 7.92 10.31
C VAL A 52 4.61 7.02 9.08
N PHE A 53 3.52 7.01 8.29
CA PHE A 53 3.40 6.22 7.07
C PHE A 53 4.47 6.64 6.05
N MET A 54 4.59 7.93 5.74
CA MET A 54 5.61 8.45 4.81
C MET A 54 7.03 8.20 5.29
N THR A 55 7.28 8.36 6.60
CA THR A 55 8.61 8.05 7.17
C THR A 55 8.92 6.57 7.00
N SER A 56 7.94 5.70 7.25
CA SER A 56 8.08 4.26 7.08
C SER A 56 8.25 3.86 5.61
N MET A 57 7.54 4.50 4.68
CA MET A 57 7.78 4.33 3.24
C MET A 57 9.23 4.66 2.87
N GLY A 58 9.81 5.72 3.43
CA GLY A 58 11.22 6.04 3.26
C GLY A 58 12.15 4.93 3.76
N LEU A 59 11.84 4.32 4.92
CA LEU A 59 12.59 3.17 5.45
C LEU A 59 12.45 1.94 4.56
N GLY A 60 11.25 1.67 4.05
CA GLY A 60 10.98 0.61 3.07
C GLY A 60 11.80 0.80 1.80
N ALA A 61 11.77 2.02 1.24
CA ALA A 61 12.54 2.34 0.04
C ALA A 61 14.05 2.19 0.26
N TRP A 62 14.55 2.53 1.45
CA TRP A 62 15.93 2.26 1.84
C TRP A 62 16.21 0.75 1.96
N ALA A 63 15.32 0.00 2.61
CA ALA A 63 15.45 -1.44 2.79
C ALA A 63 15.42 -2.21 1.45
N SER A 64 14.77 -1.67 0.42
CA SER A 64 14.73 -2.25 -0.92
C SER A 64 16.11 -2.50 -1.54
N ARG A 65 17.13 -1.77 -1.08
CA ARG A 65 18.53 -1.91 -1.52
C ARG A 65 19.16 -3.24 -1.13
N PHE A 66 18.67 -3.86 -0.05
CA PHE A 66 19.15 -5.16 0.43
C PHE A 66 18.39 -6.34 -0.18
N VAL A 67 17.36 -6.08 -0.99
CA VAL A 67 16.64 -7.12 -1.72
C VAL A 67 17.46 -7.50 -2.95
N GLU A 68 18.02 -8.70 -2.93
CA GLU A 68 18.85 -9.22 -4.03
C GLU A 68 18.02 -9.53 -5.28
N VAL A 69 16.84 -10.16 -5.12
CA VAL A 69 15.96 -10.57 -6.22
C VAL A 69 14.69 -9.70 -6.22
N PRO A 70 14.60 -8.68 -7.09
CA PRO A 70 13.52 -7.68 -7.02
C PRO A 70 12.12 -8.26 -7.20
N GLU A 71 11.97 -9.22 -8.12
CA GLU A 71 10.70 -9.87 -8.44
C GLU A 71 10.12 -10.62 -7.23
N ARG A 72 11.00 -11.36 -6.54
CA ARG A 72 10.63 -12.08 -5.32
C ARG A 72 10.33 -11.11 -4.17
N GLY A 73 11.10 -10.04 -4.04
CA GLY A 73 10.85 -9.00 -3.05
C GLY A 73 9.50 -8.33 -3.24
N PHE A 74 9.16 -7.99 -4.49
CA PHE A 74 7.89 -7.37 -4.85
C PHE A 74 6.71 -8.32 -4.59
N THR A 75 6.83 -9.58 -5.01
CA THR A 75 5.77 -10.58 -4.75
C THR A 75 5.57 -10.78 -3.24
N LEU A 76 6.66 -10.86 -2.47
CA LEU A 76 6.58 -11.00 -1.03
C LEU A 76 5.96 -9.76 -0.36
N SER A 77 6.29 -8.55 -0.83
CA SER A 77 5.68 -7.33 -0.29
C SER A 77 4.17 -7.30 -0.55
N GLN A 78 3.71 -7.74 -1.72
CA GLN A 78 2.27 -7.86 -2.02
C GLN A 78 1.57 -8.87 -1.10
N VAL A 79 2.18 -10.04 -0.88
CA VAL A 79 1.62 -11.04 0.04
C VAL A 79 1.55 -10.51 1.47
N LEU A 80 2.62 -9.88 1.95
CA LEU A 80 2.66 -9.32 3.30
C LEU A 80 1.71 -8.14 3.46
N LEU A 81 1.58 -7.26 2.46
CA LEU A 81 0.59 -6.17 2.46
C LEU A 81 -0.83 -6.72 2.42
N GLY A 82 -1.08 -7.76 1.63
CA GLY A 82 -2.38 -8.42 1.56
C GLY A 82 -2.83 -8.94 2.91
N ILE A 83 -1.89 -9.49 3.70
CA ILE A 83 -2.17 -9.98 5.05
C ILE A 83 -2.23 -8.82 6.06
N VAL A 84 -1.17 -8.03 6.20
CA VAL A 84 -1.06 -6.99 7.24
C VAL A 84 -2.04 -5.85 6.98
N GLY A 85 -2.12 -5.36 5.73
CA GLY A 85 -3.08 -4.36 5.31
C GLY A 85 -4.51 -4.90 5.32
N GLY A 86 -4.71 -6.13 4.84
CA GLY A 86 -6.01 -6.81 4.84
C GLY A 86 -6.67 -6.88 6.21
N PHE A 87 -5.92 -7.35 7.21
CA PHE A 87 -6.41 -7.51 8.58
C PHE A 87 -6.28 -6.25 9.45
N SER A 88 -5.76 -5.14 8.91
CA SER A 88 -5.50 -3.91 9.68
C SER A 88 -6.75 -3.36 10.39
N ALA A 89 -7.85 -3.11 9.68
CA ALA A 89 -9.07 -2.59 10.29
C ALA A 89 -9.71 -3.59 11.29
N PRO A 90 -9.88 -4.89 10.97
CA PRO A 90 -10.35 -5.88 11.95
C PRO A 90 -9.50 -5.90 13.23
N VAL A 91 -8.17 -5.88 13.11
CA VAL A 91 -7.26 -5.87 14.26
C VAL A 91 -7.43 -4.59 15.08
N LEU A 92 -7.55 -3.42 14.45
CA LEU A 92 -7.74 -2.15 15.17
C LEU A 92 -9.07 -2.08 15.90
N PHE A 93 -10.17 -2.52 15.27
CA PHE A 93 -11.48 -2.57 15.92
C PHE A 93 -11.50 -3.56 17.09
N LEU A 94 -10.92 -4.75 16.92
CA LEU A 94 -10.80 -5.72 18.01
C LEU A 94 -9.91 -5.20 19.15
N ALA A 95 -8.78 -4.57 18.81
CA ALA A 95 -7.88 -3.98 19.80
C ALA A 95 -8.59 -2.93 20.64
N TYR A 96 -9.39 -2.06 20.03
CA TYR A 96 -10.14 -1.05 20.77
C TYR A 96 -11.17 -1.65 21.74
N GLY A 97 -11.77 -2.80 21.40
CA GLY A 97 -12.75 -3.46 22.25
C GLY A 97 -12.16 -4.29 23.40
N TYR A 98 -10.91 -4.76 23.29
CA TYR A 98 -10.37 -5.81 24.17
C TYR A 98 -8.96 -5.56 24.72
N LEU A 99 -8.20 -4.62 24.16
CA LEU A 99 -6.79 -4.40 24.50
C LEU A 99 -6.56 -2.97 24.98
N ASP A 100 -5.77 -2.84 26.04
CA ASP A 100 -5.16 -1.58 26.39
C ASP A 100 -3.97 -1.32 25.45
N GLY A 101 -3.96 -0.18 24.75
CA GLY A 101 -2.82 0.22 23.90
C GLY A 101 -3.08 0.33 22.39
N LEU A 102 -4.27 0.77 21.98
CA LEU A 102 -4.62 0.98 20.55
C LEU A 102 -3.55 1.78 19.77
N HIS A 103 -2.97 2.84 20.36
CA HIS A 103 -1.94 3.65 19.71
C HIS A 103 -0.71 2.83 19.28
N ALA A 104 -0.23 1.92 20.14
CA ALA A 104 0.93 1.10 19.83
C ALA A 104 0.64 0.16 18.65
N ILE A 105 -0.55 -0.45 18.64
CA ILE A 105 -0.98 -1.37 17.57
C ILE A 105 -1.20 -0.60 16.26
N LEU A 106 -1.82 0.58 16.32
CA LEU A 106 -2.00 1.48 15.19
C LEU A 106 -0.65 1.83 14.56
N PHE A 107 0.29 2.36 15.33
CA PHE A 107 1.58 2.76 14.77
C PHE A 107 2.40 1.56 14.30
N ALA A 108 2.31 0.40 14.96
CA ALA A 108 2.94 -0.83 14.46
C ALA A 108 2.39 -1.24 13.09
N LEU A 109 1.07 -1.18 12.89
CA LEU A 109 0.44 -1.47 11.59
C LEU A 109 0.81 -0.42 10.54
N VAL A 110 0.74 0.88 10.87
CA VAL A 110 1.12 1.97 9.96
C VAL A 110 2.58 1.86 9.53
N ILE A 111 3.48 1.56 10.47
CA ILE A 111 4.90 1.31 10.17
C ILE A 111 5.04 0.09 9.27
N ALA A 112 4.41 -1.04 9.58
CA ALA A 112 4.53 -2.25 8.78
C ALA A 112 4.02 -2.06 7.35
N ILE A 113 2.82 -1.47 7.19
CA ILE A 113 2.22 -1.23 5.87
C ILE A 113 3.05 -0.19 5.10
N GLY A 114 3.43 0.92 5.74
CA GLY A 114 4.25 1.95 5.10
C GLY A 114 5.61 1.43 4.66
N ALA A 115 6.30 0.63 5.48
CA ALA A 115 7.58 0.02 5.11
C ALA A 115 7.42 -0.95 3.93
N LEU A 116 6.36 -1.77 3.92
CA LEU A 116 6.11 -2.69 2.83
C LEU A 116 5.75 -1.96 1.53
N SER A 117 4.93 -0.92 1.58
CA SER A 117 4.58 -0.11 0.39
C SER A 117 5.79 0.68 -0.13
N GLY A 118 6.65 1.17 0.77
CA GLY A 118 7.91 1.84 0.41
C GLY A 118 8.88 0.99 -0.41
N LEU A 119 8.77 -0.34 -0.34
CA LEU A 119 9.59 -1.25 -1.16
C LEU A 119 9.19 -1.22 -2.65
N GLU A 120 7.95 -0.86 -2.97
CA GLU A 120 7.33 -1.16 -4.26
C GLU A 120 7.94 -0.37 -5.42
N ILE A 121 7.98 0.96 -5.30
CA ILE A 121 8.49 1.84 -6.36
C ILE A 121 9.94 1.50 -6.72
N PRO A 122 10.89 1.34 -5.77
CA PRO A 122 12.25 0.94 -6.09
C PRO A 122 12.34 -0.46 -6.73
N LEU A 123 11.59 -1.45 -6.23
CA LEU A 123 11.64 -2.82 -6.76
C LEU A 123 11.08 -2.88 -8.19
N ILE A 124 9.91 -2.30 -8.45
CA ILE A 124 9.34 -2.23 -9.80
C ILE A 124 10.27 -1.49 -10.76
N THR A 125 10.84 -0.37 -10.32
CA THR A 125 11.79 0.39 -11.13
C THR A 125 13.01 -0.45 -11.51
N ARG A 126 13.55 -1.25 -10.58
CA ARG A 126 14.65 -2.19 -10.86
C ARG A 126 14.22 -3.26 -11.88
N ILE A 127 13.07 -3.92 -11.67
CA ILE A 127 12.55 -4.97 -12.58
C ILE A 127 12.39 -4.44 -14.01
N LEU A 128 11.76 -3.28 -14.17
CA LEU A 128 11.52 -2.67 -15.48
C LEU A 128 12.81 -2.20 -16.16
N THR A 129 13.78 -1.73 -15.38
CA THR A 129 15.09 -1.29 -15.90
C THR A 129 15.94 -2.47 -16.33
N GLU A 130 16.01 -3.54 -15.54
CA GLU A 130 16.74 -4.78 -15.87
C GLU A 130 16.20 -5.45 -17.15
N ARG A 131 14.92 -5.26 -17.45
CA ARG A 131 14.27 -5.81 -18.65
C ARG A 131 14.40 -4.92 -19.89
N GLU A 132 15.04 -3.76 -19.78
CA GLU A 132 15.08 -2.70 -20.81
C GLU A 132 13.69 -2.36 -21.34
N ALA A 133 12.68 -2.42 -20.47
CA ALA A 133 11.28 -2.36 -20.88
C ALA A 133 10.87 -0.96 -21.35
N MET A 134 11.49 0.09 -20.79
CA MET A 134 11.13 1.48 -21.04
C MET A 134 12.32 2.45 -20.94
N LYS A 135 12.31 3.51 -21.76
CA LYS A 135 13.31 4.60 -21.68
C LYS A 135 13.14 5.51 -20.46
N HIS A 136 11.90 5.69 -19.98
CA HIS A 136 11.56 6.59 -18.88
C HIS A 136 10.90 5.85 -17.70
N THR A 137 11.47 4.69 -17.31
CA THR A 137 10.91 3.77 -16.31
C THR A 137 10.44 4.48 -15.04
N LEU A 138 11.33 5.20 -14.35
CA LEU A 138 10.99 5.83 -13.06
C LEU A 138 9.83 6.83 -13.20
N SER A 139 9.87 7.68 -14.24
CA SER A 139 8.80 8.66 -14.47
C SER A 139 7.45 7.98 -14.73
N SER A 140 7.44 6.87 -15.47
CA SER A 140 6.22 6.13 -15.77
C SER A 140 5.66 5.42 -14.55
N VAL A 141 6.53 4.84 -13.71
CA VAL A 141 6.14 4.24 -12.42
C VAL A 141 5.54 5.30 -11.49
N LEU A 142 6.20 6.45 -11.32
CA LEU A 142 5.68 7.55 -10.49
C LEU A 142 4.37 8.12 -11.03
N THR A 143 4.21 8.19 -12.36
CA THR A 143 2.96 8.65 -12.97
C THR A 143 1.81 7.69 -12.64
N ALA A 144 2.05 6.38 -12.73
CA ALA A 144 1.06 5.37 -12.36
C ALA A 144 0.72 5.43 -10.86
N ASP A 145 1.73 5.60 -10.02
CA ASP A 145 1.59 5.73 -8.57
C ASP A 145 0.73 6.95 -8.18
N TYR A 146 1.07 8.15 -8.67
CA TYR A 146 0.31 9.37 -8.37
C TYR A 146 -1.11 9.34 -8.96
N ALA A 147 -1.30 8.72 -10.13
CA ALA A 147 -2.64 8.51 -10.67
C ALA A 147 -3.46 7.55 -9.81
N GLY A 148 -2.86 6.46 -9.34
CA GLY A 148 -3.48 5.51 -8.42
C GLY A 148 -3.84 6.15 -7.09
N ALA A 149 -2.94 6.95 -6.52
CA ALA A 149 -3.17 7.70 -5.30
C ALA A 149 -4.35 8.68 -5.44
N LEU A 150 -4.44 9.43 -6.54
CA LEU A 150 -5.59 10.30 -6.78
C LEU A 150 -6.91 9.50 -6.84
N VAL A 151 -6.90 8.36 -7.54
CA VAL A 151 -8.07 7.48 -7.63
C VAL A 151 -8.47 6.95 -6.27
N ALA A 152 -7.53 6.46 -5.45
CA ALA A 152 -7.81 6.02 -4.10
C ALA A 152 -8.36 7.16 -3.22
N ALA A 153 -7.76 8.35 -3.26
CA ALA A 153 -8.19 9.51 -2.46
C ALA A 153 -9.63 9.93 -2.76
N LEU A 154 -10.08 9.79 -4.02
CA LEU A 154 -11.46 10.08 -4.43
C LEU A 154 -12.41 8.91 -4.15
N LEU A 155 -12.03 7.69 -4.51
CA LEU A 155 -12.88 6.51 -4.31
C LEU A 155 -13.08 6.19 -2.83
N PHE A 156 -12.10 6.48 -1.98
CA PHE A 156 -12.17 6.18 -0.56
C PHE A 156 -13.41 6.78 0.12
N PRO A 157 -13.60 8.12 0.14
CA PRO A 157 -14.78 8.72 0.75
C PRO A 157 -16.05 8.59 -0.10
N LEU A 158 -15.96 8.49 -1.43
CA LEU A 158 -17.15 8.53 -2.31
C LEU A 158 -17.78 7.15 -2.56
N VAL A 159 -16.99 6.08 -2.53
CA VAL A 159 -17.43 4.74 -2.93
C VAL A 159 -17.06 3.68 -1.89
N ILE A 160 -15.79 3.59 -1.53
CA ILE A 160 -15.26 2.50 -0.69
C ILE A 160 -15.88 2.56 0.71
N VAL A 161 -15.77 3.69 1.41
CA VAL A 161 -16.34 3.81 2.77
C VAL A 161 -17.86 3.71 2.76
N PRO A 162 -18.62 4.41 1.88
CA PRO A 162 -20.07 4.31 1.88
C PRO A 162 -20.64 2.93 1.51
N GLN A 163 -19.97 2.17 0.64
CA GLN A 163 -20.50 0.88 0.15
C GLN A 163 -19.92 -0.34 0.85
N LEU A 164 -18.61 -0.35 1.13
CA LEU A 164 -17.92 -1.48 1.77
C LEU A 164 -17.75 -1.26 3.28
N GLY A 165 -17.58 -0.01 3.72
CA GLY A 165 -17.14 0.30 5.08
C GLY A 165 -15.67 -0.07 5.32
N LEU A 166 -15.13 0.30 6.48
CA LEU A 166 -13.68 0.20 6.74
C LEU A 166 -13.17 -1.24 6.85
N MET A 167 -13.94 -2.14 7.48
CA MET A 167 -13.54 -3.54 7.66
C MET A 167 -13.53 -4.33 6.34
N ALA A 168 -14.63 -4.27 5.58
CA ALA A 168 -14.69 -5.00 4.31
C ALA A 168 -13.76 -4.38 3.28
N ALA A 169 -13.55 -3.06 3.31
CA ALA A 169 -12.55 -2.40 2.48
C ALA A 169 -11.15 -2.96 2.75
N SER A 170 -10.68 -2.98 4.01
CA SER A 170 -9.33 -3.46 4.30
C SER A 170 -9.13 -4.88 3.77
N LEU A 171 -10.07 -5.80 4.05
CA LEU A 171 -10.02 -7.18 3.58
C LEU A 171 -10.06 -7.29 2.05
N SER A 172 -10.89 -6.50 1.38
CA SER A 172 -11.02 -6.52 -0.09
C SER A 172 -9.75 -6.05 -0.78
N PHE A 173 -9.14 -4.96 -0.31
CA PHE A 173 -7.84 -4.50 -0.81
C PHE A 173 -6.71 -5.46 -0.41
N GLY A 174 -6.84 -6.15 0.72
CA GLY A 174 -5.97 -7.25 1.12
C GLY A 174 -5.96 -8.36 0.06
N LEU A 175 -7.14 -8.80 -0.36
CA LEU A 175 -7.30 -9.76 -1.44
C LEU A 175 -6.78 -9.22 -2.77
N LEU A 176 -7.01 -7.94 -3.07
CA LEU A 176 -6.51 -7.30 -4.29
C LEU A 176 -4.98 -7.39 -4.39
N ASN A 177 -4.26 -7.15 -3.30
CA ASN A 177 -2.80 -7.32 -3.27
C ASN A 177 -2.37 -8.77 -3.49
N LEU A 178 -3.12 -9.76 -2.99
CA LEU A 178 -2.82 -11.18 -3.24
C LEU A 178 -3.05 -11.61 -4.69
N LEU A 179 -3.84 -10.84 -5.44
CA LEU A 179 -4.12 -11.10 -6.86
C LEU A 179 -3.08 -10.48 -7.80
N VAL A 180 -2.33 -9.48 -7.33
CA VAL A 180 -1.25 -8.81 -8.08
C VAL A 180 -0.01 -9.69 -8.10
#